data_AF-J0YTP2-F1
#
_entry.id   AF-J0YTP2-F1
#
_cell.length_a   1.000
_cell.length_b   1.000
_cell.length_c   1.000
_cell.angle_alpha   90.00
_cell.angle_beta   90.00
_cell.angle_gamma   90.00
#
_symmetry.space_group_name_H-M   'P 1'
#
loop_
_entity.id
_entity.type
_entity.pdbx_description
1 polymer ?
#
loop_
_entity_poly.entity_id
_entity_poly.type
_entity_poly.pdbx_seq_one_letter_code
_entity_poly.pdbx_strand_id
1 'polypeptide(L)'
;MMKSSVLTFAIYFISFLLLLILWRRYVIVRQSGGNYFAPFHIAKGRLYIHTIILFRKRIVPLAEIRQIDIDYVRGRRMNGDRYHLYFTRKDGKSFTFHFGKSKRNEELLKNLANVAKKCHIKIYYYY
;
A
#
# COMPACT_ATOMS: atom_id res chain seq x y z
N MET A 1 -23.58 -9.87 30.54
CA MET A 1 -23.80 -8.45 30.17
C MET A 1 -22.63 -7.64 30.70
N MET A 2 -21.86 -6.96 29.84
CA MET A 2 -20.69 -6.20 30.27
C MET A 2 -21.13 -5.04 31.16
N LYS A 3 -20.71 -5.03 32.43
CA LYS A 3 -21.26 -4.14 33.47
C LYS A 3 -20.81 -2.67 33.36
N SER A 4 -19.79 -2.38 32.55
CA SER A 4 -19.26 -1.02 32.39
C SER A 4 -19.70 -0.41 31.07
N SER A 5 -20.46 0.69 31.15
CA SER A 5 -20.90 1.49 30.00
C SER A 5 -19.72 1.96 29.13
N VAL A 6 -18.60 2.32 29.77
CA VAL A 6 -17.37 2.78 29.11
C VAL A 6 -16.71 1.66 28.30
N LEU A 7 -16.58 0.45 28.87
CA LEU A 7 -15.99 -0.68 28.16
C LEU A 7 -16.84 -1.07 26.95
N THR A 8 -18.17 -1.06 27.09
CA THR A 8 -19.09 -1.39 26.00
C THR A 8 -18.96 -0.41 24.85
N PHE A 9 -18.93 0.89 25.15
CA PHE A 9 -18.67 1.92 24.15
C PHE A 9 -17.31 1.74 23.46
N ALA A 10 -16.24 1.50 24.23
CA ALA A 10 -14.89 1.33 23.68
C ALA A 10 -14.81 0.15 22.70
N ILE A 11 -15.45 -0.98 23.02
CA ILE A 11 -15.51 -2.14 22.11
C ILE A 11 -16.23 -1.77 20.82
N TYR A 12 -17.43 -1.19 20.89
CA TYR A 12 -18.17 -0.81 19.69
C TYR A 12 -17.41 0.20 18.83
N PHE A 13 -16.76 1.18 19.46
CA PHE A 13 -15.96 2.18 18.77
C PHE A 13 -14.77 1.56 18.02
N ILE A 14 -14.02 0.66 18.68
CA ILE A 14 -12.91 -0.06 18.06
C ILE A 14 -13.40 -0.96 16.92
N SER A 15 -14.49 -1.72 17.14
CA SER A 15 -15.10 -2.56 16.11
C SER A 15 -15.52 -1.76 14.89
N PHE A 16 -16.15 -0.59 15.10
CA PHE A 16 -16.52 0.32 14.03
C PHE A 16 -15.30 0.85 13.26
N LEU A 17 -14.24 1.27 13.94
CA LEU A 17 -13.00 1.70 13.30
C LEU A 17 -12.36 0.59 12.46
N LEU A 18 -12.33 -0.65 12.97
CA LEU A 18 -11.81 -1.81 12.24
C LEU A 18 -12.64 -2.09 10.98
N LEU A 19 -13.97 -2.09 11.10
CA LEU A 19 -14.88 -2.26 9.96
C LEU A 19 -14.69 -1.17 8.91
N LEU A 20 -14.53 0.10 9.31
CA LEU A 20 -14.23 1.20 8.39
C LEU A 20 -12.92 0.99 7.64
N ILE A 21 -11.87 0.52 8.32
CA ILE A 21 -10.57 0.25 7.70
C ILE A 21 -10.69 -0.88 6.67
N LEU A 22 -11.36 -1.98 7.02
CA LEU A 22 -11.59 -3.12 6.13
C LEU A 22 -12.45 -2.73 4.92
N TRP A 23 -13.53 -1.97 5.16
CA TRP A 23 -14.42 -1.47 4.11
C TRP A 23 -13.67 -0.57 3.12
N ARG A 24 -12.88 0.39 3.61
CA ARG A 24 -12.08 1.27 2.74
C ARG A 24 -11.11 0.49 1.87
N ARG A 25 -10.48 -0.57 2.40
CA ARG A 25 -9.62 -1.46 1.61
C ARG A 25 -10.42 -2.23 0.57
N TYR A 26 -11.56 -2.80 0.96
CA TYR A 26 -12.44 -3.56 0.09
C TYR A 26 -12.86 -2.76 -1.14
N VAL A 27 -13.30 -1.51 -0.96
CA VAL A 27 -13.72 -0.63 -2.07
C VAL A 27 -12.61 -0.46 -3.12
N ILE A 28 -11.36 -0.20 -2.68
CA ILE A 28 -10.23 0.00 -3.61
C ILE A 28 -9.86 -1.30 -4.32
N VAL A 29 -9.87 -2.43 -3.60
CA VAL A 29 -9.59 -3.75 -4.17
C VAL A 29 -10.61 -4.11 -5.25
N ARG A 30 -11.90 -3.86 -4.98
CA ARG A 30 -12.99 -4.07 -5.94
C ARG A 30 -12.84 -3.21 -7.18
N GLN A 31 -12.47 -1.94 -7.02
CA GLN A 31 -12.21 -1.04 -8.15
C GLN A 31 -11.00 -1.46 -9.00
N SER A 32 -9.96 -2.00 -8.34
CA SER A 32 -8.72 -2.40 -9.02
C SER A 32 -8.81 -3.79 -9.66
N GLY A 33 -9.71 -4.67 -9.19
CA GLY A 33 -9.73 -6.10 -9.56
C GLY A 33 -8.55 -6.90 -8.97
N GLY A 34 -7.90 -6.35 -7.94
CA GLY A 34 -6.69 -6.92 -7.35
C GLY A 34 -6.97 -7.92 -6.23
N ASN A 35 -5.92 -8.50 -5.67
CA ASN A 35 -6.06 -9.34 -4.49
C ASN A 35 -6.17 -8.49 -3.23
N TYR A 36 -7.13 -8.82 -2.35
CA TYR A 36 -7.34 -8.08 -1.11
C TYR A 36 -6.09 -7.98 -0.23
N PHE A 37 -5.28 -9.04 -0.15
CA PHE A 37 -4.10 -9.12 0.71
C PHE A 37 -2.82 -8.59 0.05
N ALA A 38 -2.85 -8.26 -1.24
CA ALA A 38 -1.72 -7.59 -1.87
C ALA A 38 -1.55 -6.17 -1.29
N PRO A 39 -0.32 -5.64 -1.23
CA PRO A 39 -0.07 -4.27 -0.79
C PRO A 39 -0.52 -3.22 -1.82
N PHE A 40 -0.46 -3.57 -3.10
CA PHE A 40 -0.92 -2.73 -4.20
C PHE A 40 -1.30 -3.60 -5.40
N HIS A 41 -1.99 -2.99 -6.36
CA HIS A 41 -2.31 -3.59 -7.65
C HIS A 41 -2.18 -2.56 -8.77
N ILE A 42 -1.74 -2.99 -9.94
CA ILE A 42 -1.59 -2.13 -11.11
C ILE A 42 -2.59 -2.61 -12.17
N ALA A 43 -3.51 -1.75 -12.55
CA ALA A 43 -4.50 -2.05 -13.58
C ALA A 43 -4.91 -0.77 -14.30
N LYS A 44 -5.29 -0.86 -15.58
CA LYS A 44 -5.88 0.25 -16.34
C LYS A 44 -5.05 1.56 -16.27
N GLY A 45 -3.73 1.44 -16.31
CA GLY A 45 -2.79 2.58 -16.25
C GLY A 45 -2.71 3.28 -14.87
N ARG A 46 -3.22 2.67 -13.80
CA ARG A 46 -3.27 3.24 -12.45
C ARG A 46 -2.64 2.29 -11.43
N LEU A 47 -1.98 2.87 -10.45
CA LEU A 47 -1.51 2.22 -9.23
C LEU A 47 -2.60 2.34 -8.15
N TYR A 48 -3.08 1.20 -7.68
CA TYR A 48 -4.05 1.08 -6.59
C TYR A 48 -3.34 0.59 -5.34
N ILE A 49 -3.43 1.35 -4.25
CA ILE A 49 -2.73 1.07 -2.99
C ILE A 49 -3.72 0.47 -1.99
N HIS A 50 -3.43 -0.75 -1.54
CA HIS A 50 -4.29 -1.53 -0.64
C HIS A 50 -3.81 -1.52 0.82
N THR A 51 -2.67 -0.89 1.11
CA THR A 51 -2.13 -0.74 2.47
C THR A 51 -3.13 -0.09 3.43
N ILE A 52 -3.15 -0.57 4.68
CA ILE A 52 -4.15 -0.23 5.70
C ILE A 52 -4.13 1.29 6.01
N ILE A 53 -2.95 1.85 6.27
CA ILE A 53 -2.80 3.24 6.72
C ILE A 53 -2.23 4.09 5.58
N LEU A 54 -3.10 4.55 4.69
CA LEU A 54 -2.80 5.60 3.73
C LEU A 54 -3.88 6.68 3.83
N PHE A 55 -3.51 7.86 4.33
CA PHE A 55 -4.39 9.04 4.43
C PHE A 55 -4.43 9.87 3.13
N ARG A 56 -3.62 9.50 2.13
CA ARG A 56 -3.55 10.16 0.82
C ARG A 56 -4.39 9.42 -0.24
N LYS A 57 -4.46 9.97 -1.45
CA LYS A 57 -5.11 9.33 -2.62
C LYS A 57 -4.52 7.92 -2.82
N ARG A 58 -5.39 6.90 -2.83
CA ARG A 58 -5.02 5.48 -2.98
C ARG A 58 -4.95 5.03 -4.43
N ILE A 59 -5.36 5.88 -5.36
CA ILE A 59 -5.36 5.62 -6.79
C ILE A 59 -4.49 6.70 -7.41
N VAL A 60 -3.40 6.29 -8.05
CA VAL A 60 -2.43 7.19 -8.65
C VAL A 60 -2.23 6.78 -10.11
N PRO A 61 -2.53 7.64 -11.09
CA PRO A 61 -2.22 7.36 -12.48
C PRO A 61 -0.71 7.18 -12.68
N LEU A 62 -0.31 6.12 -13.39
CA LEU A 62 1.11 5.87 -13.67
C LEU A 62 1.74 7.01 -14.48
N ALA A 63 0.95 7.66 -15.34
CA ALA A 63 1.36 8.81 -16.13
C ALA A 63 1.79 10.02 -15.29
N GLU A 64 1.34 10.10 -14.02
CA GLU A 64 1.72 11.18 -13.09
C GLU A 64 2.98 10.85 -12.29
N ILE A 65 3.46 9.60 -12.33
CA ILE A 65 4.63 9.17 -11.59
C ILE A 65 5.88 9.51 -12.41
N ARG A 66 6.84 10.17 -11.78
CA ARG A 66 8.15 10.49 -12.36
C ARG A 66 9.18 9.44 -11.99
N GLN A 67 9.18 9.02 -10.73
CA GLN A 67 10.21 8.16 -10.15
C GLN A 67 9.64 7.29 -9.04
N ILE A 68 10.21 6.10 -8.91
CA ILE A 68 9.94 5.13 -7.84
C ILE A 68 11.28 4.76 -7.20
N ASP A 69 11.38 4.93 -5.90
CA ASP A 69 12.53 4.52 -5.11
C ASP A 69 12.10 3.34 -4.24
N ILE A 70 12.81 2.21 -4.37
CA ILE A 70 12.51 0.97 -3.66
C ILE A 70 13.64 0.74 -2.66
N ASP A 71 13.32 0.87 -1.39
CA ASP A 71 14.26 0.72 -0.28
C ASP A 71 13.96 -0.58 0.48
N TYR A 72 14.97 -1.42 0.62
CA TYR A 72 14.90 -2.66 1.37
C TYR A 72 15.41 -2.44 2.79
N VAL A 73 14.52 -2.63 3.77
CA VAL A 73 14.85 -2.46 5.18
C VAL A 73 14.85 -3.83 5.85
N ARG A 74 16.04 -4.29 6.25
CA ARG A 74 16.20 -5.50 7.04
C ARG A 74 15.54 -5.34 8.41
N GLY A 75 14.72 -6.30 8.79
CA GLY A 75 14.11 -6.35 10.10
C GLY A 75 15.16 -6.52 11.18
N ARG A 76 15.08 -5.74 12.26
CA ARG A 76 15.83 -6.01 13.49
C ARG A 76 14.96 -6.79 14.46
N ARG A 77 15.51 -7.85 15.07
CA ARG A 77 14.77 -8.76 15.98
C ARG A 77 13.56 -9.39 15.26
N MET A 78 12.38 -9.43 15.89
CA MET A 78 11.15 -10.03 15.35
C MET A 78 10.35 -9.14 14.38
N ASN A 79 10.90 -8.01 13.91
CA ASN A 79 10.12 -7.04 13.11
C ASN A 79 10.00 -7.36 11.60
N GLY A 80 10.62 -8.45 11.12
CA GLY A 80 10.55 -8.89 9.72
C GLY A 80 11.18 -7.93 8.71
N ASP A 81 11.62 -8.47 7.58
CA ASP A 81 12.13 -7.65 6.48
C ASP A 81 10.97 -6.95 5.75
N ARG A 82 11.22 -5.76 5.20
CA ARG A 82 10.19 -4.96 4.54
C ARG A 82 10.75 -4.12 3.40
N TYR A 83 9.87 -3.78 2.47
CA TYR A 83 10.15 -2.84 1.39
C TYR A 83 9.42 -1.52 1.67
N HIS A 84 10.13 -0.42 1.49
CA HIS A 84 9.60 0.93 1.51
C HIS A 84 9.62 1.46 0.08
N LEU A 85 8.46 1.84 -0.44
CA LEU A 85 8.37 2.41 -1.78
C LEU A 85 8.08 3.90 -1.65
N TYR A 86 8.92 4.71 -2.27
CA TYR A 86 8.70 6.15 -2.41
C TYR A 86 8.37 6.45 -3.86
N PHE A 87 7.29 7.19 -4.06
CA PHE A 87 6.83 7.59 -5.38
C PHE A 87 6.89 9.10 -5.45
N THR A 88 7.64 9.61 -6.42
CA THR A 88 7.70 11.04 -6.73
C THR A 88 6.86 11.31 -7.97
N ARG A 89 5.87 12.19 -7.85
CA ARG A 89 5.00 12.60 -8.96
C ARG A 89 5.65 13.72 -9.77
N LYS A 90 5.18 13.91 -10.99
CA LYS A 90 5.60 14.99 -11.90
C LYS A 90 5.30 16.39 -11.34
N ASP A 91 4.26 16.51 -10.51
CA ASP A 91 3.91 17.76 -9.82
C ASP A 91 4.78 18.05 -8.58
N GLY A 92 5.82 17.25 -8.34
CA GLY A 92 6.73 17.40 -7.20
C GLY A 92 6.21 16.80 -5.88
N LYS A 93 4.94 16.38 -5.81
CA LYS A 93 4.40 15.73 -4.60
C LYS A 93 4.88 14.29 -4.54
N SER A 94 5.22 13.82 -3.34
CA SER A 94 5.59 12.43 -3.12
C SER A 94 4.53 11.68 -2.30
N PHE A 95 4.55 10.36 -2.36
CA PHE A 95 3.86 9.52 -1.39
C PHE A 95 4.65 8.24 -1.18
N THR A 96 4.43 7.58 -0.05
CA THR A 96 5.11 6.35 0.29
C THR A 96 4.15 5.36 0.92
N PHE A 97 4.47 4.08 0.78
CA PHE A 97 3.90 3.02 1.58
C PHE A 97 4.94 1.90 1.73
N HIS A 98 4.77 1.08 2.76
CA HIS A 98 5.63 -0.06 3.03
C HIS A 98 4.83 -1.35 3.14
N PHE A 99 5.49 -2.47 2.93
CA PHE A 99 4.94 -3.80 3.12
C PHE A 99 6.03 -4.82 3.44
N GLY A 100 5.65 -5.89 4.13
CA GLY A 100 6.58 -6.95 4.51
C GLY A 100 7.12 -7.74 3.31
N LYS A 101 8.33 -8.26 3.43
CA LYS A 101 8.93 -9.15 2.45
C LYS A 101 8.20 -10.50 2.42
N SER A 102 7.86 -10.96 1.22
CA SER A 102 7.36 -12.31 0.96
C SER A 102 7.60 -12.63 -0.51
N LYS A 103 7.66 -13.92 -0.88
CA LYS A 103 7.83 -14.34 -2.29
C LYS A 103 6.82 -13.66 -3.22
N ARG A 104 5.55 -13.60 -2.79
CA ARG A 104 4.47 -12.95 -3.52
C ARG A 104 4.69 -11.45 -3.71
N ASN A 105 5.20 -10.77 -2.68
CA ASN A 105 5.45 -9.33 -2.76
C ASN A 105 6.68 -9.01 -3.61
N GLU A 106 7.68 -9.89 -3.64
CA GLU A 106 8.82 -9.77 -4.55
C GLU A 106 8.41 -9.92 -6.02
N GLU A 107 7.48 -10.84 -6.33
CA GLU A 107 6.88 -10.93 -7.67
C GLU A 107 6.12 -9.66 -8.05
N LEU A 108 5.36 -9.08 -7.12
CA LEU A 108 4.68 -7.80 -7.33
C LEU A 108 5.67 -6.66 -7.60
N LEU A 109 6.82 -6.63 -6.93
CA LEU A 109 7.88 -5.67 -7.20
C LEU A 109 8.49 -5.85 -8.59
N LYS A 110 8.77 -7.08 -9.02
CA LYS A 110 9.25 -7.37 -10.39
C LYS A 110 8.24 -6.89 -11.43
N ASN A 111 6.95 -7.14 -11.21
CA ASN A 111 5.89 -6.66 -12.08
C ASN A 111 5.79 -5.13 -12.12
N LEU A 112 5.91 -4.47 -10.96
CA LEU A 112 5.97 -3.00 -10.88
C LEU A 112 7.17 -2.46 -11.68
N ALA A 113 8.34 -3.08 -11.56
CA ALA A 113 9.54 -2.68 -12.29
C ALA A 113 9.37 -2.80 -13.80
N ASN A 114 8.78 -3.91 -14.27
CA ASN A 114 8.48 -4.13 -15.68
C ASN A 114 7.49 -3.09 -16.22
N VAL A 115 6.43 -2.77 -15.48
CA VAL A 115 5.46 -1.74 -15.87
C VAL A 115 6.10 -0.36 -15.92
N ALA A 116 6.87 -0.01 -14.89
CA ALA A 116 7.55 1.27 -14.82
C ALA A 116 8.53 1.46 -15.99
N LYS A 117 9.27 0.41 -16.37
CA LYS A 117 10.14 0.41 -17.55
C LYS A 117 9.35 0.70 -18.84
N LYS A 118 8.19 0.04 -19.03
CA LYS A 118 7.29 0.29 -20.17
C LYS A 118 6.72 1.71 -20.19
N CYS A 119 6.50 2.30 -19.02
CA CYS A 119 5.98 3.67 -18.88
C CYS A 119 7.09 4.75 -18.81
N HIS A 120 8.36 4.38 -19.02
CA HIS A 120 9.52 5.29 -18.89
C HIS A 120 9.62 5.99 -17.52
N ILE A 121 9.17 5.32 -16.46
CA ILE A 121 9.29 5.79 -15.08
C ILE A 121 10.67 5.40 -14.54
N LYS A 122 11.38 6.34 -13.91
CA LYS A 122 12.69 6.07 -13.31
C LYS A 122 12.53 5.16 -12.09
N ILE A 123 13.39 4.16 -11.94
CA ILE A 123 13.45 3.30 -10.76
C ILE A 123 14.84 3.32 -10.17
N TYR A 124 14.91 3.48 -8.84
CA TYR A 124 16.12 3.32 -8.05
C TYR A 124 15.91 2.26 -6.98
N TYR A 125 16.94 1.45 -6.74
CA TYR A 125 16.93 0.41 -5.71
C TYR A 125 17.97 0.76 -4.65
N TYR A 126 17.56 0.69 -3.39
CA TYR A 126 18.39 0.88 -2.21
C TYR A 126 18.31 -0.41 -1.38
N TYR A 127 19.47 -0.98 -1.05
CA TYR A 127 19.61 -2.28 -0.37
C TYR A 127 20.38 -2.13 0.93
#